data_AF-A0A017HS60-F1
#
_entry.id   AF-A0A017HS60-F1
#
_cell.length_a   1.000
_cell.length_b   1.000
_cell.length_c   1.000
_cell.angle_alpha   90.00
_cell.angle_beta   90.00
_cell.angle_gamma   90.00
#
_symmetry.space_group_name_H-M   'P 1'
#
loop_
_entity.id
_entity.type
_entity.pdbx_description
1 polymer ?
#
loop_
_entity_poly.entity_id
_entity_poly.type
_entity_poly.pdbx_seq_one_letter_code
_entity_poly.pdbx_strand_id
1 'polypeptide(L)'
;MTDGSAYFLYHSIGQYPAKAQDLAAAMAEFANVWGAPNDAQWGYALGQRAAFLDRWRAILNASEGSVTTCESVTQGFHALLTALPDKYLKGKRLLVAADAFPSNHFLLQGLSDRLGFTLDTVPLRQGTPGSSPRISSTAGRPRSASPSSPGSPPRVPTASTSPPSSHTAARWAP
;
A
#
# COMPACT_ATOMS: atom_id res chain seq x y z
N MET A 1 23.33 -3.27 26.04
CA MET A 1 22.99 -3.38 24.60
C MET A 1 22.46 -2.02 24.17
N THR A 2 23.24 -1.24 23.41
CA THR A 2 22.95 0.17 23.06
C THR A 2 22.98 0.42 21.54
N ASP A 3 23.25 -0.61 20.74
CA ASP A 3 23.37 -0.55 19.28
C ASP A 3 22.05 -0.85 18.53
N GLY A 4 20.95 -1.11 19.25
CA GLY A 4 19.65 -1.43 18.66
C GLY A 4 19.50 -2.86 18.14
N SER A 5 20.49 -3.74 18.35
CA SER A 5 20.45 -5.15 17.89
C SER A 5 19.27 -5.97 18.45
N ALA A 6 18.76 -5.60 19.63
CA ALA A 6 17.59 -6.22 20.26
C ALA A 6 16.29 -5.40 20.12
N TYR A 7 16.26 -4.39 19.24
CA TYR A 7 15.10 -3.53 19.06
C TYR A 7 14.11 -4.13 18.05
N PHE A 8 13.09 -4.86 18.46
CA PHE A 8 12.14 -5.49 17.51
C PHE A 8 11.03 -4.54 16.98
N LEU A 9 11.10 -3.26 17.36
CA LEU A 9 10.28 -2.09 16.96
C LEU A 9 10.36 -1.60 15.49
N TYR A 10 11.03 -2.32 14.59
CA TYR A 10 11.43 -1.76 13.28
C TYR A 10 10.25 -1.36 12.37
N HIS A 11 9.14 -2.07 12.46
CA HIS A 11 7.93 -1.79 11.65
C HIS A 11 7.21 -0.51 12.05
N SER A 12 7.54 0.09 13.19
CA SER A 12 6.91 1.31 13.69
C SER A 12 7.82 2.53 13.60
N ILE A 13 8.95 2.52 14.32
CA ILE A 13 9.82 3.71 14.47
C ILE A 13 11.09 3.61 13.61
N GLY A 14 11.51 2.38 13.27
CA GLY A 14 12.78 2.10 12.59
C GLY A 14 14.02 2.48 13.41
N GLN A 15 15.16 1.84 13.14
CA GLN A 15 16.47 2.22 13.67
C GLN A 15 17.50 2.14 12.57
N TYR A 16 18.50 3.02 12.63
CA TYR A 16 19.70 2.96 11.82
C TYR A 16 20.89 3.51 12.64
N PRO A 17 22.14 3.12 12.33
CA PRO A 17 23.31 3.62 13.04
C PRO A 17 23.36 5.15 13.05
N ALA A 18 23.75 5.76 14.18
CA ALA A 18 23.82 7.22 14.35
C ALA A 18 22.49 7.99 14.29
N LYS A 19 21.33 7.34 14.18
CA LYS A 19 20.00 7.99 14.11
C LYS A 19 19.82 9.14 15.12
N ALA A 20 20.12 8.93 16.40
CA ALA A 20 19.95 9.97 17.41
C ALA A 20 20.87 11.19 17.20
N GLN A 21 22.11 10.97 16.75
CA GLN A 21 23.08 12.03 16.47
C GLN A 21 22.65 12.85 15.26
N ASP A 22 22.25 12.17 14.18
CA ASP A 22 21.77 12.80 12.95
C ASP A 22 20.51 13.64 13.19
N LEU A 23 19.53 13.10 13.94
CA LEU A 23 18.32 13.82 14.31
C LEU A 23 18.64 15.06 15.16
N ALA A 24 19.54 14.94 16.14
CA ALA A 24 19.93 16.08 16.96
C ALA A 24 20.61 17.18 16.13
N ALA A 25 21.50 16.81 15.22
CA ALA A 25 22.18 17.75 14.33
C ALA A 25 21.19 18.47 13.40
N ALA A 26 20.30 17.72 12.74
CA ALA A 26 19.29 18.28 11.83
C ALA A 26 18.32 19.24 12.55
N MET A 27 17.89 18.90 13.77
CA MET A 27 17.01 19.75 14.57
C MET A 27 17.72 21.02 15.04
N ALA A 28 18.99 20.93 15.42
CA ALA A 28 19.79 22.10 15.79
C ALA A 28 20.00 23.05 14.60
N GLU A 29 20.32 22.51 13.42
CA GLU A 29 20.46 23.28 12.19
C GLU A 29 19.16 23.99 11.82
N PHE A 30 18.04 23.26 11.83
CA PHE A 30 16.72 23.84 11.57
C PHE A 30 16.40 24.97 12.55
N ALA A 31 16.61 24.76 13.86
CA ALA A 31 16.36 25.78 14.88
C ALA A 31 17.20 27.04 14.69
N ASN A 32 18.49 26.89 14.33
CA ASN A 32 19.38 28.01 14.06
C ASN A 32 18.92 28.86 12.87
N VAL A 33 18.50 28.22 11.78
CA VAL A 33 18.00 28.95 10.60
C VAL A 33 16.64 29.57 10.87
N TRP A 34 15.71 28.80 11.43
CA TRP A 34 14.33 29.24 11.64
C TRP A 34 14.22 30.36 12.68
N GLY A 35 15.08 30.36 13.69
CA GLY A 35 15.13 31.39 14.74
C GLY A 35 15.94 32.64 14.37
N ALA A 36 16.61 32.68 13.22
CA ALA A 36 17.42 33.82 12.82
C ALA A 36 16.54 35.06 12.52
N PRO A 37 16.95 36.28 12.89
CA PRO A 37 16.21 37.51 12.59
C PRO A 37 16.51 38.02 11.17
N ASN A 38 16.31 37.17 10.16
CA ASN A 38 16.49 37.49 8.74
C ASN A 38 15.34 36.89 7.90
N ASP A 39 15.50 36.78 6.58
CA ASP A 39 14.50 36.27 5.63
C ASP A 39 14.86 34.90 5.00
N ALA A 40 15.88 34.21 5.53
CA ALA A 40 16.41 32.98 4.94
C ALA A 40 15.54 31.73 5.19
N GLN A 41 14.56 31.78 6.09
CA GLN A 41 13.87 30.62 6.65
C GLN A 41 13.09 29.83 5.59
N TRP A 42 12.32 30.53 4.75
CA TRP A 42 11.51 29.87 3.72
C TRP A 42 12.36 29.27 2.61
N GLY A 43 13.41 29.97 2.18
CA GLY A 43 14.36 29.45 1.18
C GLY A 43 15.02 28.15 1.67
N TYR A 44 15.47 28.14 2.94
CA TYR A 44 15.99 26.94 3.58
C TYR A 44 14.94 25.81 3.66
N ALA A 45 13.79 26.05 4.29
CA ALA A 45 12.81 24.99 4.55
C ALA A 45 12.22 24.39 3.26
N LEU A 46 11.93 25.23 2.26
CA LEU A 46 11.46 24.75 0.95
C LEU A 46 12.56 23.99 0.19
N GLY A 47 13.81 24.43 0.31
CA GLY A 47 14.97 23.71 -0.24
C GLY A 47 15.15 22.33 0.39
N GLN A 48 15.09 22.24 1.73
CA GLN A 48 15.16 20.97 2.46
C GLN A 48 14.00 20.04 2.09
N ARG A 49 12.77 20.57 1.93
CA ARG A 49 11.62 19.80 1.45
C ARG A 49 11.83 19.27 0.03
N ALA A 50 12.35 20.07 -0.88
CA ALA A 50 12.64 19.64 -2.25
C ALA A 50 13.69 18.52 -2.26
N ALA A 51 14.79 18.69 -1.53
CA ALA A 51 15.84 17.67 -1.40
C ALA A 51 15.32 16.35 -0.79
N PHE A 52 14.41 16.43 0.19
CA PHE A 52 13.74 15.25 0.74
C PHE A 52 12.91 14.51 -0.30
N LEU A 53 12.12 15.23 -1.09
CA LEU A 53 11.30 14.65 -2.16
C LEU A 53 12.16 14.00 -3.26
N ASP A 54 13.26 14.63 -3.65
CA ASP A 54 14.17 14.08 -4.67
C ASP A 54 14.84 12.78 -4.22
N ARG A 55 15.20 12.67 -2.94
CA ARG A 55 15.70 11.40 -2.37
C ARG A 55 14.65 10.29 -2.43
N TRP A 56 13.40 10.60 -2.09
CA TRP A 56 12.30 9.63 -2.22
C TRP A 56 12.05 9.23 -3.67
N ARG A 57 12.08 10.19 -4.60
CA ARG A 57 11.97 9.89 -6.04
C ARG A 57 13.05 8.93 -6.51
N ALA A 58 14.30 9.13 -6.07
CA ALA A 58 15.40 8.23 -6.41
C ALA A 58 15.19 6.81 -5.86
N ILE A 59 14.73 6.68 -4.60
CA ILE A 59 14.44 5.38 -3.98
C ILE A 59 13.28 4.66 -4.67
N LEU A 60 12.20 5.40 -4.99
CA LEU A 60 10.98 4.86 -5.58
C LEU A 60 11.05 4.71 -7.10
N ASN A 61 12.13 5.20 -7.73
CA ASN A 61 12.23 5.35 -9.19
C ASN A 61 11.01 6.10 -9.79
N ALA A 62 10.61 7.20 -9.13
CA ALA A 62 9.41 7.96 -9.48
C ALA A 62 9.72 9.16 -10.39
N SER A 63 8.79 9.48 -11.30
CA SER A 63 8.96 10.60 -12.23
C SER A 63 8.97 11.95 -11.52
N GLU A 64 9.45 12.98 -12.21
CA GLU A 64 9.31 14.36 -11.73
C GLU A 64 7.84 14.74 -11.48
N GLY A 65 7.61 15.53 -10.43
CA GLY A 65 6.28 16.00 -10.04
C GLY A 65 5.32 14.92 -9.51
N SER A 66 5.75 13.64 -9.40
CA SER A 66 4.87 12.54 -8.99
C SER A 66 4.89 12.20 -7.50
N VAL A 67 5.78 12.84 -6.72
CA VAL A 67 5.94 12.58 -5.29
C VAL A 67 5.63 13.84 -4.49
N THR A 68 4.88 13.69 -3.41
CA THR A 68 4.60 14.75 -2.45
C THR A 68 4.58 14.22 -1.02
N THR A 69 4.61 15.11 -0.04
CA THR A 69 4.59 14.79 1.38
C THR A 69 3.15 14.74 1.93
N CYS A 70 2.91 13.89 2.92
CA CYS A 70 1.70 13.89 3.75
C CYS A 70 2.08 13.52 5.18
N GLU A 71 1.33 13.99 6.18
CA GLU A 71 1.66 13.77 7.60
C GLU A 71 1.37 12.33 8.05
N SER A 72 0.51 11.63 7.32
CA SER A 72 0.23 10.21 7.55
C SER A 72 -0.27 9.54 6.27
N VAL A 73 -0.10 8.21 6.22
CA VAL A 73 -0.58 7.37 5.11
C VAL A 73 -2.09 7.56 4.90
N THR A 74 -2.87 7.61 5.99
CA THR A 74 -4.33 7.79 5.91
C THR A 74 -4.71 9.17 5.37
N GLN A 75 -4.01 10.23 5.79
CA GLN A 75 -4.26 11.57 5.24
C GLN A 75 -3.88 11.65 3.76
N GLY A 76 -2.74 11.09 3.36
CA GLY A 76 -2.31 11.04 1.96
C GLY A 76 -3.32 10.29 1.09
N PHE A 77 -3.82 9.15 1.57
CA PHE A 77 -4.82 8.36 0.86
C PHE A 77 -6.18 9.09 0.76
N HIS A 78 -6.62 9.77 1.82
CA HIS A 78 -7.79 10.63 1.78
C HIS A 78 -7.63 11.75 0.74
N ALA A 79 -6.50 12.47 0.74
CA ALA A 79 -6.24 13.54 -0.21
C ALA A 79 -6.28 13.04 -1.66
N LEU A 80 -5.67 11.88 -1.94
CA LEU A 80 -5.73 11.24 -3.25
C LEU A 80 -7.17 10.95 -3.68
N LEU A 81 -7.93 10.23 -2.86
CA LEU A 81 -9.30 9.82 -3.21
C LEU A 81 -10.22 11.02 -3.45
N THR A 82 -10.03 12.11 -2.70
CA THR A 82 -10.89 13.29 -2.78
C THR A 82 -10.51 14.26 -3.90
N ALA A 83 -9.29 14.16 -4.44
CA ALA A 83 -8.86 14.91 -5.61
C ALA A 83 -9.28 14.24 -6.94
N LEU A 84 -9.68 12.96 -6.93
CA LEU A 84 -10.09 12.25 -8.13
C LEU A 84 -11.42 12.79 -8.67
N PRO A 85 -11.53 13.02 -10.00
CA PRO A 85 -12.82 13.32 -10.62
C PRO A 85 -13.85 12.20 -10.42
N ASP A 86 -15.13 12.56 -10.28
CA ASP A 86 -16.25 11.64 -10.03
C ASP A 86 -16.23 10.37 -10.89
N LYS A 87 -15.85 10.50 -12.17
CA LYS A 87 -15.82 9.39 -13.14
C LYS A 87 -14.99 8.18 -12.71
N TYR A 88 -14.03 8.36 -11.79
CA TYR A 88 -13.14 7.29 -11.33
C TYR A 88 -13.72 6.47 -10.18
N LEU A 89 -14.64 7.03 -9.38
CA LEU A 89 -15.17 6.37 -8.18
C LEU A 89 -16.69 6.16 -8.25
N LYS A 90 -17.44 7.12 -8.77
CA LYS A 90 -18.91 7.08 -8.74
C LYS A 90 -19.46 5.90 -9.55
N GLY A 91 -20.28 5.08 -8.90
CA GLY A 91 -20.85 3.84 -9.42
C GLY A 91 -19.82 2.73 -9.68
N LYS A 92 -18.58 2.88 -9.19
CA LYS A 92 -17.52 1.86 -9.33
C LYS A 92 -17.39 1.04 -8.05
N ARG A 93 -16.65 -0.07 -8.19
CA ARG A 93 -16.27 -0.94 -7.07
C ARG A 93 -14.82 -0.63 -6.69
N LEU A 94 -14.60 -0.33 -5.42
CA LEU A 94 -13.26 -0.14 -4.85
C LEU A 94 -12.91 -1.37 -4.04
N LEU A 95 -11.79 -2.00 -4.38
CA LEU A 95 -11.31 -3.21 -3.72
C LEU A 95 -10.30 -2.84 -2.62
N VAL A 96 -10.50 -3.36 -1.42
CA VAL A 96 -9.55 -3.24 -0.30
C VAL A 96 -9.16 -4.63 0.19
N ALA A 97 -7.87 -4.88 0.40
CA ALA A 97 -7.42 -6.17 0.95
C ALA A 97 -7.85 -6.32 2.42
N ALA A 98 -8.17 -7.53 2.86
CA ALA A 98 -8.60 -7.80 4.24
C ALA A 98 -7.52 -7.52 5.30
N ASP A 99 -6.26 -7.48 4.91
CA ASP A 99 -5.09 -7.14 5.74
C ASP A 99 -4.59 -5.71 5.52
N ALA A 100 -5.34 -4.88 4.79
CA ALA A 100 -5.04 -3.46 4.69
C ALA A 100 -5.09 -2.81 6.09
N PHE A 101 -4.34 -1.72 6.26
CA PHE A 101 -4.26 -1.03 7.54
C PHE A 101 -5.67 -0.64 8.04
N PRO A 102 -6.01 -0.83 9.34
CA PRO A 102 -7.37 -0.59 9.84
C PRO A 102 -7.90 0.81 9.53
N SER A 103 -7.03 1.83 9.59
CA SER A 103 -7.40 3.20 9.26
C SER A 103 -7.88 3.38 7.81
N ASN A 104 -7.39 2.58 6.87
CA ASN A 104 -7.89 2.61 5.48
C ASN A 104 -9.30 2.02 5.37
N HIS A 105 -9.62 0.98 6.13
CA HIS A 105 -10.98 0.42 6.15
C HIS A 105 -11.99 1.45 6.66
N PHE A 106 -11.70 2.09 7.80
CA PHE A 106 -12.58 3.13 8.35
C PHE A 106 -12.73 4.33 7.40
N LEU A 107 -11.62 4.77 6.82
CA LEU A 107 -11.62 5.87 5.85
C LEU A 107 -12.48 5.52 4.63
N LEU A 108 -12.27 4.36 4.00
CA LEU A 108 -12.99 3.96 2.80
C LEU A 108 -14.48 3.74 3.08
N GLN A 109 -14.83 3.14 4.22
CA GLN A 109 -16.22 2.96 4.62
C GLN A 109 -16.92 4.29 4.87
N GLY A 110 -16.24 5.28 5.49
CA GLY A 110 -16.78 6.62 5.69
C GLY A 110 -16.91 7.44 4.40
N LEU A 111 -16.15 7.09 3.36
CA LEU A 111 -16.15 7.81 2.07
C LEU A 111 -17.05 7.18 1.00
N SER A 112 -17.50 5.93 1.15
CA SER A 112 -18.23 5.19 0.11
C SER A 112 -19.46 5.94 -0.37
N ASP A 113 -20.29 6.40 0.57
CA ASP A 113 -21.57 7.05 0.26
C ASP A 113 -21.33 8.43 -0.34
N ARG A 114 -20.35 9.17 0.20
CA ARG A 114 -20.00 10.52 -0.24
C ARG A 114 -19.42 10.53 -1.65
N LEU A 115 -18.56 9.57 -1.98
CA LEU A 115 -17.90 9.46 -3.29
C LEU A 115 -18.63 8.52 -4.25
N GLY A 116 -19.72 7.89 -3.79
CA GLY A 116 -20.62 7.08 -4.59
C GLY A 116 -20.05 5.76 -5.10
N PHE A 117 -19.08 5.15 -4.41
CA PHE A 117 -18.52 3.84 -4.78
C PHE A 117 -19.03 2.73 -3.86
N THR A 118 -18.98 1.49 -4.34
CA THR A 118 -19.20 0.29 -3.51
C THR A 118 -17.85 -0.23 -3.02
N LEU A 119 -17.71 -0.45 -1.71
CA LEU A 119 -16.50 -1.00 -1.12
C LEU A 119 -16.59 -2.53 -1.02
N ASP A 120 -15.58 -3.23 -1.56
CA ASP A 120 -15.45 -4.67 -1.44
C ASP A 120 -14.16 -5.06 -0.73
N THR A 121 -14.26 -5.88 0.32
CA THR A 121 -13.10 -6.45 1.00
C THR A 121 -12.67 -7.75 0.35
N VAL A 122 -11.45 -7.80 -0.16
CA VAL A 122 -10.84 -8.98 -0.79
C VAL A 122 -10.21 -9.86 0.30
N PRO A 123 -10.65 -11.12 0.45
CA PRO A 123 -10.14 -12.01 1.48
C PRO A 123 -8.69 -12.42 1.21
N LEU A 124 -7.95 -12.71 2.28
CA LEU A 124 -6.60 -13.26 2.19
C LEU A 124 -6.60 -14.62 1.49
N ARG A 125 -5.62 -14.82 0.61
CA ARG A 125 -5.35 -16.14 0.04
C ARG A 125 -4.80 -17.05 1.13
N GLN A 126 -5.49 -18.18 1.34
CA GLN A 126 -5.04 -19.23 2.25
C GLN A 126 -3.62 -19.69 1.87
N GLY A 127 -2.71 -19.73 2.84
CA GLY A 127 -1.34 -20.25 2.67
C GLY A 127 -0.27 -19.20 2.36
N THR A 128 -0.57 -17.91 2.46
CA THR A 128 0.42 -16.82 2.33
C THR A 128 0.91 -16.40 3.72
N PRO A 129 2.20 -16.09 3.95
CA PRO A 129 2.68 -15.65 5.27
C PRO A 129 1.84 -14.46 5.78
N GLY A 130 1.17 -14.64 6.92
CA GLY A 130 0.16 -13.69 7.45
C GLY A 130 -1.27 -14.23 7.49
N SER A 131 -1.58 -15.32 6.78
CA SER A 131 -2.83 -16.05 7.00
C SER A 131 -2.68 -16.93 8.25
N SER A 132 -3.18 -16.46 9.40
CA SER A 132 -3.33 -17.35 10.56
C SER A 132 -4.19 -18.56 10.16
N PRO A 133 -3.72 -19.80 10.36
CA PRO A 133 -4.56 -20.96 10.10
C PRO A 133 -5.75 -20.92 11.07
N ARG A 134 -6.96 -21.06 10.52
CA ARG A 134 -8.17 -21.30 11.30
C ARG A 134 -7.95 -22.60 12.07
N ILE A 135 -7.73 -22.52 13.38
CA ILE A 135 -7.85 -23.68 14.26
C ILE A 135 -9.33 -24.04 14.27
N SER A 136 -9.74 -24.94 13.38
CA SER A 136 -11.06 -25.55 13.41
C SER A 136 -11.11 -26.51 14.60
N SER A 137 -11.57 -26.00 15.75
CA SER A 137 -12.07 -26.82 16.84
C SER A 137 -13.34 -27.53 16.35
N THR A 138 -13.21 -28.80 16.00
CA THR A 138 -14.34 -29.73 15.92
C THR A 138 -13.84 -31.16 16.16
N ALA A 139 -13.63 -31.50 17.43
CA ALA A 139 -13.58 -32.89 17.88
C ALA A 139 -14.95 -33.27 18.44
N GLY A 140 -15.88 -33.54 17.53
CA GLY A 140 -17.15 -34.21 17.81
C GLY A 140 -17.30 -35.35 16.82
N ARG A 141 -16.83 -36.55 17.19
CA ARG A 141 -17.11 -37.79 16.45
C ARG A 141 -18.60 -38.11 16.63
N PRO A 142 -19.29 -38.70 15.63
CA PRO A 142 -19.30 -40.16 15.61
C PRO A 142 -19.44 -40.85 14.23
N ARG A 143 -18.91 -42.08 14.23
CA ARG A 143 -19.37 -43.33 13.60
C ARG A 143 -19.25 -43.56 12.08
N SER A 144 -18.75 -44.77 11.85
CA SER A 144 -18.43 -45.52 10.64
C SER A 144 -19.59 -45.77 9.67
N ALA A 145 -19.29 -45.72 8.37
CA ALA A 145 -19.58 -46.80 7.42
C ALA A 145 -18.76 -46.60 6.12
N SER A 146 -18.09 -47.65 5.67
CA SER A 146 -17.61 -47.87 4.29
C SER A 146 -18.37 -49.09 3.73
N PRO A 147 -18.23 -49.54 2.46
CA PRO A 147 -17.53 -48.97 1.29
C PRO A 147 -18.35 -49.02 -0.03
N SER A 148 -17.92 -48.29 -1.08
CA SER A 148 -17.85 -48.80 -2.48
C SER A 148 -17.27 -47.74 -3.44
N SER A 149 -16.30 -48.16 -4.26
CA SER A 149 -15.68 -47.47 -5.42
C SER A 149 -16.14 -48.16 -6.72
N PRO A 150 -15.69 -47.78 -7.93
CA PRO A 150 -15.57 -46.44 -8.54
C PRO A 150 -16.22 -46.39 -9.95
N GLY A 151 -16.66 -45.22 -10.41
CA GLY A 151 -17.07 -44.99 -11.80
C GLY A 151 -16.05 -44.11 -12.55
N SER A 152 -15.44 -44.65 -13.61
CA SER A 152 -14.48 -43.97 -14.48
C SER A 152 -15.11 -42.84 -15.32
N PRO A 153 -14.33 -41.82 -15.75
CA PRO A 153 -14.85 -40.62 -16.41
C PRO A 153 -14.83 -40.72 -17.95
N PRO A 154 -15.71 -40.02 -18.69
CA PRO A 154 -15.53 -39.83 -20.12
C PRO A 154 -14.82 -38.51 -20.49
N ARG A 155 -13.66 -38.70 -21.14
CA ARG A 155 -13.02 -37.97 -22.26
C ARG A 155 -13.25 -36.45 -22.45
N VAL A 156 -12.12 -35.74 -22.39
CA VAL A 156 -11.85 -34.43 -23.00
C VAL A 156 -11.64 -34.58 -24.52
N PRO A 157 -12.24 -33.71 -25.37
CA PRO A 157 -11.73 -33.44 -26.71
C PRO A 157 -10.75 -32.26 -26.70
N THR A 158 -9.67 -32.47 -27.42
CA THR A 158 -8.48 -31.65 -27.62
C THR A 158 -8.71 -30.33 -28.34
N ALA A 159 -7.84 -29.36 -28.02
CA ALA A 159 -7.69 -28.06 -28.64
C ALA A 159 -7.50 -28.11 -30.17
N SER A 160 -8.04 -27.10 -30.85
CA SER A 160 -7.65 -26.70 -32.21
C SER A 160 -7.03 -25.31 -32.13
N THR A 161 -5.77 -25.25 -32.52
CA THR A 161 -4.91 -24.07 -32.63
C THR A 161 -4.98 -23.55 -34.05
N SER A 162 -5.17 -22.24 -34.23
CA SER A 162 -4.46 -21.44 -35.27
C SER A 162 -4.57 -19.92 -35.00
N PRO A 163 -3.46 -19.15 -35.10
CA PRO A 163 -3.36 -17.68 -34.96
C PRO A 163 -3.21 -17.01 -36.35
N PRO A 164 -2.75 -15.75 -36.50
CA PRO A 164 -2.91 -14.53 -35.69
C PRO A 164 -3.53 -13.38 -36.54
N SER A 165 -3.85 -12.23 -35.93
CA SER A 165 -3.93 -10.96 -36.68
C SER A 165 -3.41 -9.81 -35.82
N SER A 166 -2.26 -9.31 -36.22
CA SER A 166 -1.60 -8.09 -35.75
C SER A 166 -2.34 -6.86 -36.27
N HIS A 167 -2.65 -5.90 -35.39
CA HIS A 167 -2.90 -4.53 -35.82
C HIS A 167 -2.13 -3.51 -34.99
N THR A 168 -1.59 -2.59 -35.77
CA THR A 168 -0.58 -1.57 -35.58
C THR A 168 -0.98 -0.44 -34.62
N ALA A 169 0.06 0.15 -34.05
CA ALA A 169 0.09 1.33 -33.21
C ALA A 169 -0.56 2.59 -33.83
N ALA A 170 -1.04 3.47 -32.96
CA ALA A 170 -1.25 4.87 -33.27
C ALA A 170 -0.57 5.75 -32.21
N ARG A 171 0.46 6.46 -32.65
CA ARG A 171 1.12 7.62 -32.00
C ARG A 171 0.12 8.76 -31.86
N TRP A 172 0.21 9.51 -30.76
CA TRP A 172 -0.24 10.90 -30.69
C TRP A 172 0.80 11.74 -29.91
N ALA A 173 1.36 12.71 -30.63
CA ALA A 173 1.99 13.95 -30.19
C ALA A 173 1.59 14.98 -31.29
N PRO A 174 1.49 16.28 -31.01
CA PRO A 174 2.46 17.11 -30.28
C PRO A 174 2.03 17.52 -28.88
#